data_AF-A0A967XWW4-F1
#
_entry.id   AF-A0A967XWW4-F1
#
_cell.length_a   1.000
_cell.length_b   1.000
_cell.length_c   1.000
_cell.angle_alpha   90.00
_cell.angle_beta   90.00
_cell.angle_gamma   90.00
#
_symmetry.space_group_name_H-M   'P 1'
#
loop_
_entity.id
_entity.type
_entity.pdbx_description
1 polymer ?
#
loop_
_entity_poly.entity_id
_entity_poly.type
_entity_poly.pdbx_seq_one_letter_code
_entity_poly.pdbx_strand_id
1 'polypeptide(L)' 'MCPACQSRNFENVTLQRQGKLVTYTIIRVPPSQFADQAPYAMGIVEVVDGVRLMTQLVDCDPEKIEMG' A
#
# COMPACT_ATOMS: atom_id res chain seq x y z
N MET A 1 20.95 -6.37 -3.81
CA MET A 1 21.45 -6.86 -5.11
C MET A 1 20.27 -6.96 -6.06
N CYS A 2 20.37 -6.45 -7.29
CA CYS A 2 19.24 -6.40 -8.21
C CYS A 2 18.81 -7.82 -8.64
N PRO A 3 17.53 -8.19 -8.54
CA PRO A 3 17.08 -9.53 -8.92
C PRO A 3 17.19 -9.82 -10.42
N ALA A 4 17.14 -8.78 -11.28
CA ALA A 4 17.20 -8.96 -12.73
C ALA A 4 18.64 -9.08 -13.29
N CYS A 5 19.61 -8.39 -12.70
CA CYS A 5 20.98 -8.28 -13.26
C CYS A 5 22.12 -8.50 -12.24
N GLN A 6 21.81 -8.81 -10.98
CA GLN A 6 22.78 -9.03 -9.89
C GLN A 6 23.69 -7.82 -9.54
N SER A 7 23.43 -6.65 -10.12
CA SER A 7 24.17 -5.42 -9.79
C SER A 7 23.96 -5.00 -8.32
N ARG A 8 24.97 -4.30 -7.78
CA ARG A 8 24.90 -3.58 -6.50
C ARG A 8 24.90 -2.06 -6.68
N ASN A 9 24.99 -1.57 -7.91
CA ASN A 9 24.90 -0.15 -8.22
C ASN A 9 23.42 0.24 -8.26
N PHE A 10 23.02 1.12 -7.34
CA PHE A 10 21.67 1.66 -7.24
C PHE A 10 21.73 3.18 -7.17
N GLU A 11 20.67 3.81 -7.64
CA GLU A 11 20.43 5.24 -7.46
C GLU A 11 19.11 5.45 -6.72
N ASN A 12 18.97 6.60 -6.08
CA ASN A 12 17.72 6.98 -5.44
C ASN A 12 16.77 7.57 -6.49
N VAL A 13 15.53 7.06 -6.49
CA VAL A 13 14.46 7.57 -7.36
C VAL A 13 13.31 8.03 -6.46
N THR A 14 12.71 9.17 -6.81
CA THR A 14 11.50 9.66 -6.13
C THR A 14 10.28 9.09 -6.83
N LEU A 15 9.50 8.28 -6.11
CA LEU A 15 8.25 7.72 -6.64
C LEU A 15 7.17 8.79 -6.78
N GLN A 16 6.28 8.59 -7.76
CA GLN A 16 5.07 9.40 -7.88
C GLN A 16 4.20 9.24 -6.63
N ARG A 17 3.57 10.34 -6.22
CA ARG A 17 2.69 10.39 -5.03
C ARG A 17 1.25 9.97 -5.32
N GLN A 18 0.98 9.59 -6.57
CA GLN A 18 -0.34 9.17 -7.05
C GLN A 18 -0.25 7.73 -7.55
N GLY A 19 -1.30 6.97 -7.29
CA GLY A 19 -1.42 5.59 -7.69
C GLY A 19 -2.87 5.14 -7.66
N LYS A 20 -3.08 3.89 -8.06
CA LYS A 20 -4.38 3.23 -8.17
C LYS A 20 -4.51 2.14 -7.13
N LEU A 21 -5.68 2.01 -6.53
CA LEU A 21 -5.92 0.94 -5.57
C LEU A 21 -6.20 -0.37 -6.32
N VAL A 22 -5.25 -1.31 -6.25
CA VAL A 22 -5.34 -2.61 -6.94
C VAL A 22 -6.27 -3.56 -6.20
N THR A 23 -6.13 -3.62 -4.87
CA THR A 23 -6.94 -4.46 -4.00
C THR A 23 -6.83 -3.96 -2.56
N TYR A 24 -7.80 -4.32 -1.73
CA TYR A 24 -7.80 -3.95 -0.31
C TYR A 24 -8.48 -5.02 0.55
N THR A 25 -8.27 -4.90 1.86
CA THR A 25 -8.96 -5.66 2.90
C THR A 25 -9.31 -4.74 4.07
N ILE A 26 -10.44 -5.00 4.72
CA ILE A 26 -10.86 -4.30 5.93
C ILE A 26 -10.54 -5.19 7.13
N ILE A 27 -9.59 -4.76 7.95
CA ILE A 27 -9.20 -5.45 9.17
C ILE A 27 -10.18 -5.05 10.28
N ARG A 28 -11.11 -5.96 10.58
CA ARG A 28 -12.13 -5.77 11.62
C ARG A 28 -11.68 -6.26 13.00
N VAL A 29 -10.77 -7.24 13.04
CA VAL A 29 -10.21 -7.80 14.28
C VAL A 29 -8.68 -7.78 14.16
N PRO A 30 -8.02 -6.69 14.57
CA PRO A 30 -6.57 -6.57 14.49
C PRO A 30 -5.85 -7.14 15.73
N PRO A 31 -4.50 -7.23 15.69
CA PRO A 31 -3.69 -7.44 16.88
C PRO A 31 -3.94 -6.36 17.94
N SER A 32 -3.68 -6.67 19.20
CA SER A 32 -3.99 -5.78 20.33
C SER A 32 -3.34 -4.40 20.23
N GLN A 33 -2.16 -4.31 19.62
CA GLN A 33 -1.44 -3.05 19.41
C GLN A 33 -2.14 -2.09 18.43
N PHE A 34 -3.13 -2.57 17.66
CA PHE A 34 -3.87 -1.80 16.66
C PHE A 34 -5.39 -1.83 16.91
N ALA A 35 -5.81 -2.22 18.11
CA ALA A 35 -7.22 -2.37 18.47
C ALA A 35 -8.00 -1.04 18.39
N ASP A 36 -7.33 0.07 18.68
CA ASP A 36 -7.85 1.44 18.60
C ASP A 36 -8.09 1.93 17.17
N GLN A 37 -7.53 1.25 16.18
CA GLN A 37 -7.68 1.58 14.76
C GLN A 37 -8.80 0.76 14.09
N ALA A 38 -9.40 -0.21 14.79
CA ALA A 38 -10.42 -1.05 14.19
C ALA A 38 -11.74 -0.28 13.96
N PRO A 39 -12.40 -0.44 12.79
CA PRO A 39 -11.92 -1.09 11.58
C PRO A 39 -10.98 -0.17 10.77
N TYR A 40 -9.92 -0.74 10.18
CA TYR A 40 -9.06 -0.01 9.22
C TYR A 40 -8.84 -0.80 7.94
N ALA A 41 -8.55 -0.09 6.85
CA ALA A 41 -8.31 -0.68 5.55
C ALA A 41 -6.80 -0.76 5.24
N MET A 42 -6.39 -1.90 4.70
CA MET A 42 -5.08 -2.09 4.09
C MET A 42 -5.23 -2.34 2.60
N GLY A 43 -4.40 -1.68 1.80
CA GLY A 43 -4.46 -1.74 0.35
C GLY A 43 -3.11 -2.01 -0.30
N ILE A 44 -3.17 -2.58 -1.51
CA ILE A 44 -2.06 -2.59 -2.45
C ILE A 44 -2.30 -1.48 -3.47
N VAL A 45 -1.41 -0.50 -3.50
CA VAL A 45 -1.46 0.63 -4.42
C VAL A 45 -0.40 0.46 -5.49
N GLU A 46 -0.77 0.59 -6.75
CA GLU A 46 0.15 0.65 -7.89
C GLU A 46 0.39 2.11 -8.28
N VAL A 47 1.63 2.58 -8.14
CA VAL A 47 2.03 3.92 -8.62
C VAL A 47 2.38 3.88 -10.10
N VAL A 48 2.46 5.05 -10.73
CA VAL A 48 2.63 5.23 -12.19
C VAL A 48 3.77 4.39 -12.80
N ASP A 49 4.83 4.11 -12.04
CA ASP A 49 6.00 3.35 -12.50
C ASP A 49 5.87 1.82 -12.33
N GLY A 50 4.64 1.31 -12.08
CA GLY A 50 4.36 -0.12 -11.92
C GLY A 50 4.80 -0.72 -10.57
N VAL A 51 5.34 0.12 -9.68
CA VAL A 51 5.71 -0.27 -8.31
C VAL A 51 4.44 -0.45 -7.48
N ARG A 52 4.36 -1.57 -6.75
CA ARG A 52 3.25 -1.87 -5.84
C ARG A 52 3.68 -1.71 -4.39
N LEU A 53 2.87 -0.97 -3.63
CA LEU A 53 3.10 -0.67 -2.23
C LEU A 53 1.94 -1.22 -1.40
N MET A 54 2.26 -1.93 -0.32
CA MET A 54 1.28 -2.27 0.72
C MET A 54 1.23 -1.13 1.74
N THR A 55 0.05 -0.57 1.96
CA THR A 55 -0.14 0.59 2.86
C THR A 55 -1.50 0.54 3.55
N GLN A 56 -1.62 1.24 4.66
CA GLN A 56 -2.93 1.57 5.23
C GLN A 56 -3.59 2.67 4.39
N LEU A 57 -4.91 2.58 4.22
CA LEU A 57 -5.74 3.61 3.59
C LEU A 57 -6.36 4.42 4.74
N VAL A 58 -5.99 5.70 4.83
CA VAL A 58 -6.40 6.61 5.91
C VAL A 58 -7.26 7.74 5.34
N ASP A 59 -7.88 8.52 6.22
CA ASP A 59 -8.75 9.67 5.87
C ASP A 59 -9.92 9.30 4.92
N CYS A 60 -10.38 8.04 4.98
CA CYS A 60 -11.54 7.54 4.24
C CYS A 60 -12.39 6.60 5.10
N ASP A 61 -13.67 6.47 4.74
CA ASP A 61 -14.59 5.51 5.35
C ASP A 61 -14.28 4.10 4.79
N PRO A 62 -13.86 3.12 5.62
CA PRO A 62 -13.47 1.80 5.15
C PRO A 62 -14.55 1.08 4.33
N GLU A 63 -15.83 1.35 4.57
CA GLU A 63 -16.94 0.70 3.87
C GLU A 63 -17.23 1.31 2.49
N LYS A 64 -16.60 2.44 2.15
CA LYS A 64 -16.79 3.15 0.87
C LYS A 64 -15.58 3.04 -0.06
N ILE A 65 -14.63 2.17 0.27
CA ILE A 65 -13.42 1.99 -0.52
C ILE A 65 -13.74 1.18 -1.77
N GLU A 66 -13.30 1.66 -2.92
CA GLU A 66 -13.45 1.00 -4.21
C GLU A 66 -12.08 0.84 -4.87
N MET A 67 -11.91 -0.26 -5.61
CA MET A 67 -10.72 -0.46 -6.43
C MET A 67 -10.76 0.50 -7.64
N GLY A 68 -9.62 1.09 -8.00
CA GLY A 68 -9.55 2.10 -9.05
C GLY A 68 -8.29 2.94 -9.02
#